data_AF-A0A9C8FXV0-F1
#
_entry.id   AF-A0A9C8FXV0-F1
#
_cell.length_a   1.000
_cell.length_b   1.000
_cell.length_c   1.000
_cell.angle_alpha   90.00
_cell.angle_beta   90.00
_cell.angle_gamma   90.00
#
_symmetry.space_group_name_H-M   'P 1'
#
loop_
_entity.id
_entity.type
_entity.pdbx_description
1 polymer ?
#
loop_
_entity_poly.entity_id
_entity_poly.type
_entity_poly.pdbx_seq_one_letter_code
_entity_poly.pdbx_strand_id
1 'polypeptide(L)' 'MGCGCEEDAGHYTIFNVIWDHLTGHVHMVDWEKRASRYAICEECEHFFPVTKQCLKCGCFLKLKVKYVDSSCPVGKW' A
#
# COMPACT_ATOMS: atom_id res chain seq x y z
N MET A 1 12.73 7.29 -26.56
CA MET A 1 11.60 6.36 -26.36
C MET A 1 10.96 6.70 -25.04
N GLY A 2 9.69 7.07 -25.07
CA GLY A 2 8.96 7.56 -23.90
C GLY A 2 8.53 6.45 -22.95
N CYS A 3 8.24 6.87 -21.73
CA CYS A 3 7.24 6.34 -20.79
C CYS A 3 7.14 7.47 -19.75
N GLY A 4 6.16 8.37 -19.80
CA GLY A 4 4.74 8.06 -19.61
C GLY A 4 4.46 8.18 -18.11
N CYS A 5 4.12 9.39 -17.66
CA CYS A 5 3.44 9.69 -16.39
C CYS A 5 2.21 8.77 -16.25
N GLU A 6 2.03 8.08 -15.13
CA GLU A 6 1.15 8.44 -13.99
C GLU A 6 -0.16 7.63 -14.06
N GLU A 7 -0.84 7.45 -12.91
CA GLU A 7 -2.24 6.98 -12.78
C GLU A 7 -2.40 5.42 -12.96
N ASP A 8 -3.03 4.58 -12.13
CA ASP A 8 -4.11 4.62 -11.13
C ASP A 8 -4.04 3.31 -10.30
N ALA A 9 -4.29 3.26 -8.99
CA ALA A 9 -5.62 3.31 -8.39
C ALA A 9 -6.70 2.45 -9.10
N GLY A 10 -6.49 1.14 -9.29
CA GLY A 10 -7.61 0.30 -9.74
C GLY A 10 -7.33 -1.19 -9.85
N HIS A 11 -8.09 -1.97 -9.06
CA HIS A 11 -8.42 -3.39 -9.31
C HIS A 11 -7.34 -4.45 -9.00
N TYR A 12 -7.26 -4.84 -7.73
CA TYR A 12 -6.47 -6.00 -7.27
C TYR A 12 -7.19 -7.32 -7.60
N THR A 13 -7.14 -7.76 -8.85
CA THR A 13 -7.62 -9.12 -9.18
C THR A 13 -6.56 -10.18 -8.87
N ILE A 14 -7.05 -11.35 -8.48
CA ILE A 14 -6.35 -12.63 -8.16
C ILE A 14 -5.13 -12.95 -9.04
N PHE A 15 -5.08 -12.47 -10.28
CA PHE A 15 -3.96 -12.66 -11.21
C PHE A 15 -2.64 -12.01 -10.76
N ASN A 16 -2.64 -10.93 -9.97
CA ASN A 16 -1.42 -10.25 -9.53
C ASN A 16 -0.69 -10.92 -8.35
N VAL A 17 -1.35 -11.84 -7.63
CA VAL A 17 -0.73 -12.61 -6.54
C VAL A 17 0.29 -13.63 -7.08
N ILE A 18 0.12 -14.09 -8.32
CA ILE A 18 0.95 -15.11 -8.94
C ILE A 18 2.26 -14.51 -9.49
N TRP A 19 2.25 -13.24 -9.90
CA TRP A 19 3.44 -12.58 -10.47
C TRP A 19 4.38 -11.98 -9.41
N ASP A 20 3.84 -11.51 -8.28
CA ASP A 20 4.62 -10.99 -7.13
C ASP A 20 5.48 -12.08 -6.47
N HIS A 21 5.15 -13.36 -6.68
CA HIS A 21 5.95 -14.50 -6.19
C HIS A 21 7.12 -14.89 -7.11
N LEU A 22 7.19 -14.36 -8.35
CA LEU A 22 8.17 -14.77 -9.36
C LEU A 22 9.31 -13.77 -9.58
N THR A 23 9.16 -12.51 -9.16
CA THR A 23 10.22 -11.51 -9.26
C THR A 23 10.79 -11.24 -7.88
N GLY A 24 11.92 -11.87 -7.55
CA GLY A 24 12.60 -11.83 -6.25
C GLY A 24 13.16 -10.47 -5.83
N HIS A 25 12.34 -9.41 -5.87
CA HIS A 25 12.66 -8.04 -5.46
C HIS A 25 11.58 -7.52 -4.50
N VAL A 26 11.29 -8.27 -3.43
CA VAL A 26 10.47 -7.77 -2.31
C VAL A 26 11.27 -6.74 -1.51
N HIS A 27 11.32 -5.52 -2.02
CA HIS A 27 11.83 -4.37 -1.27
C HIS A 27 10.77 -3.97 -0.23
N MET A 28 11.01 -4.39 1.00
CA MET A 28 10.22 -4.00 2.16
C MET A 28 10.83 -2.76 2.82
N VAL A 29 9.99 -1.88 3.35
CA VAL A 29 10.47 -0.76 4.16
C VAL A 29 10.94 -1.24 5.52
N ASP A 30 11.90 -0.50 6.07
CA ASP A 30 12.34 -0.59 7.46
C ASP A 30 11.17 -0.49 8.43
N TRP A 31 11.40 -1.05 9.62
CA TRP A 31 10.39 -1.08 10.68
C TRP A 31 9.96 0.33 11.12
N GLU A 32 10.88 1.30 11.13
CA GLU A 32 10.58 2.69 11.49
C GLU A 32 9.58 3.30 10.51
N LYS A 33 9.90 3.23 9.22
CA LYS A 33 9.06 3.77 8.15
C LYS A 33 7.68 3.10 8.12
N ARG A 34 7.65 1.80 8.40
CA ARG A 34 6.40 1.04 8.55
C ARG A 34 5.56 1.54 9.72
N ALA A 35 6.17 1.76 10.88
CA ALA A 35 5.50 2.25 12.08
C ALA A 35 4.98 3.67 11.86
N SER A 36 5.77 4.56 11.26
CA SER A 36 5.34 5.92 10.92
C SER A 36 4.15 5.94 9.97
N ARG A 37 4.22 5.16 8.86
CA ARG A 37 3.11 5.04 7.90
C ARG A 37 1.85 4.47 8.55
N TYR A 38 2.01 3.51 9.47
CA TYR A 38 0.89 2.90 10.18
C TYR A 38 0.27 3.87 11.20
N ALA A 39 1.07 4.61 11.96
CA ALA A 39 0.58 5.64 12.89
C ALA A 39 -0.24 6.72 12.17
N ILE A 40 0.24 7.21 11.02
CA ILE A 40 -0.51 8.16 10.16
C ILE A 40 -1.86 7.58 9.74
N CYS A 41 -1.91 6.27 9.47
CA CYS A 41 -3.16 5.62 9.13
C CYS A 41 -4.07 5.44 10.34
N GLU A 42 -3.56 5.19 11.55
CA GLU A 42 -4.39 5.09 12.76
C GLU A 42 -5.11 6.40 13.12
N GLU A 43 -4.51 7.54 12.79
CA GLU A 43 -5.11 8.87 12.94
C GLU A 43 -6.01 9.28 11.75
N CYS A 44 -6.14 8.43 10.73
CA CYS A 44 -6.90 8.76 9.53
C CYS A 44 -8.39 8.47 9.68
N GLU A 45 -9.25 9.39 9.24
CA GLU A 45 -10.71 9.24 9.19
C GLU A 45 -11.19 8.00 8.42
N HIS A 46 -10.39 7.52 7.46
CA HIS A 46 -10.71 6.35 6.64
C HIS A 46 -10.16 5.04 7.23
N PHE A 47 -9.60 5.05 8.44
CA PHE A 47 -9.10 3.84 9.06
C PHE A 47 -10.22 3.01 9.66
N PHE A 48 -10.26 1.75 9.28
CA PHE A 48 -11.19 0.80 9.87
C PHE A 48 -10.47 -0.08 10.90
N PRO A 49 -10.67 0.17 12.21
CA PRO A 49 -9.89 -0.48 13.26
C PRO A 49 -10.19 -1.97 13.40
N VAL A 50 -11.39 -2.42 13.02
CA VAL A 50 -11.83 -3.82 13.19
C VAL A 50 -11.03 -4.77 12.30
N THR A 51 -10.85 -4.43 11.02
CA THR A 51 -10.09 -5.27 10.06
C THR A 51 -8.71 -4.70 9.70
N LYS A 52 -8.36 -3.53 10.27
CA LYS A 52 -7.09 -2.82 10.00
C LYS A 52 -6.88 -2.55 8.51
N GLN A 53 -7.95 -2.13 7.84
CA GLN A 53 -7.98 -1.77 6.42
C GLN A 53 -8.31 -0.28 6.24
N CYS A 54 -7.98 0.26 5.08
CA CYS A 54 -8.38 1.62 4.71
C CYS A 54 -9.73 1.58 3.97
N LEU A 55 -10.73 2.35 4.41
CA LEU A 55 -12.04 2.46 3.77
C LEU A 55 -11.98 3.19 2.42
N LYS A 56 -10.92 3.97 2.16
CA LYS A 56 -10.76 4.71 0.91
C LYS A 56 -10.20 3.86 -0.23
N CYS A 57 -9.22 3.01 0.04
CA CYS A 57 -8.61 2.13 -0.97
C CYS A 57 -8.92 0.65 -0.79
N GLY A 58 -9.54 0.23 0.31
CA GLY A 58 -9.81 -1.18 0.62
C GLY A 58 -8.57 -2.00 0.99
N CYS A 59 -7.37 -1.43 1.01
CA CYS A 59 -6.15 -2.19 1.27
C CYS A 59 -5.97 -2.52 2.76
N PHE A 60 -5.41 -3.71 3.03
CA PHE A 60 -4.93 -4.08 4.37
C PHE A 60 -3.67 -3.30 4.73
N LEU A 61 -3.75 -2.49 5.80
CA LEU A 61 -2.66 -1.61 6.18
C LEU A 61 -1.40 -2.40 6.54
N LYS A 62 -1.55 -3.52 7.26
CA LYS A 62 -0.44 -4.41 7.65
C LYS A 62 0.43 -4.88 6.48
N LEU A 63 -0.11 -4.95 5.26
CA LEU A 63 0.63 -5.31 4.06
C LEU A 63 1.08 -4.04 3.31
N LYS A 64 0.16 -3.08 3.14
CA LYS A 64 0.44 -1.84 2.41
C LYS A 64 1.60 -1.06 3.02
N VAL A 65 1.69 -0.93 4.35
CA VAL A 65 2.79 -0.19 5.00
C VAL A 65 4.14 -0.88 4.87
N LYS A 66 4.18 -2.18 4.56
CA LYS A 66 5.43 -2.96 4.39
C LYS A 66 6.07 -2.74 3.02
N TYR A 67 5.27 -2.44 2.01
CA TYR A 67 5.73 -2.29 0.64
C TYR A 67 6.46 -0.95 0.47
N VAL A 68 7.61 -0.92 -0.22
CA VAL A 68 8.34 0.34 -0.47
C VAL A 68 7.58 1.23 -1.43
N ASP A 69 7.12 0.65 -2.54
CA ASP A 69 6.45 1.35 -3.65
C ASP A 69 4.96 1.65 -3.40
N SER A 70 4.43 1.30 -2.23
CA SER A 70 3.09 1.71 -1.87
C SER A 70 3.05 3.20 -1.54
N SER A 71 1.95 3.85 -1.89
CA SER A 71 1.67 5.25 -1.56
C SER A 71 0.24 5.41 -1.06
N CYS A 72 -0.01 6.47 -0.29
CA CYS A 72 -1.34 6.76 0.20
C CYS A 72 -2.19 7.41 -0.89
N PRO A 73 -3.39 6.90 -1.22
CA PRO A 73 -4.26 7.50 -2.25
C PRO A 73 -4.79 8.89 -1.85
N VAL A 74 -4.69 9.24 -0.57
CA VAL A 74 -5.04 10.57 -0.04
C VAL A 74 -3.82 11.46 0.19
N GLY A 75 -2.62 11.00 -0.18
CA GLY A 75 -1.38 11.79 -0.07
C GLY A 75 -0.89 12.05 1.36
N LYS A 76 -1.36 11.28 2.36
CA LYS A 76 -0.89 11.44 3.75
C LYS A 76 0.53 10.88 3.99
N TRP A 77 1.03 10.05 3.06
CA TRP A 77 2.39 9.50 3.03
C TRP A 77 2.71 8.90 1.65
#